data_AF-A0A1D6EBN7-F1
#
_entry.id   AF-A0A1D6EBN7-F1
#
_cell.length_a   1.000
_cell.length_b   1.000
_cell.length_c   1.000
_cell.angle_alpha   90.00
_cell.angle_beta   90.00
_cell.angle_gamma   90.00
#
_symmetry.space_group_name_H-M   'P 1'
#
loop_
_entity.id
_entity.type
_entity.pdbx_description
1 polymer ?
#
loop_
_entity_poly.entity_id
_entity_poly.type
_entity_poly.pdbx_seq_one_letter_code
_entity_poly.pdbx_strand_id
1 'polypeptide(L)'
;MEETILVGDDLMRGPPSPVIPKEIASHVLEDVELCDGILKNLFLCLQINDIEPFCQDEIVLYRQCAEKRDKEIRERMQNSEYKLGFSMPLKQAKERATQLQSEVTLLERRMILASGLEGMEGFRQRWSLHGQLEDTRKRLEALNHGMEKRENQSSTAERTKSPAGKKWFFW
;
A
#
# COMPACT_ATOMS: atom_id res chain seq x y z
N MET A 1 2.89 -30.68 -14.95
CA MET A 1 3.22 -29.28 -14.66
C MET A 1 4.55 -29.03 -15.32
N GLU A 2 4.63 -28.11 -16.28
CA GLU A 2 5.94 -27.71 -16.82
C GLU A 2 6.70 -26.98 -15.70
N GLU A 3 7.87 -27.49 -15.33
CA GLU A 3 8.80 -26.82 -14.42
C GLU A 3 9.28 -25.54 -15.10
N THR A 4 8.54 -24.46 -14.90
CA THR A 4 8.92 -23.14 -15.39
C THR A 4 10.03 -22.62 -14.49
N ILE A 5 11.24 -22.59 -15.03
CA ILE A 5 12.38 -21.95 -14.39
C ILE A 5 12.03 -20.47 -14.23
N LEU A 6 11.91 -20.01 -12.99
CA LEU A 6 11.75 -18.61 -12.69
C LEU A 6 13.08 -17.92 -12.97
N VAL A 7 13.03 -16.90 -13.83
CA VAL A 7 14.16 -16.01 -14.12
C VAL A 7 13.98 -14.72 -13.32
N GLY A 8 15.04 -13.91 -13.16
CA GLY A 8 14.95 -12.62 -12.46
C GLY A 8 13.82 -11.69 -12.96
N ASP A 9 13.43 -11.77 -14.23
CA ASP A 9 12.29 -11.03 -14.79
C ASP A 9 10.93 -11.57 -14.29
N ASP A 10 10.87 -12.81 -13.84
CA ASP A 10 9.68 -13.44 -13.27
C ASP A 10 9.38 -12.98 -11.84
N LEU A 11 10.37 -12.42 -11.15
CA LEU A 11 10.20 -11.69 -9.90
C LEU A 11 9.55 -10.30 -10.13
N MET A 12 9.51 -9.83 -11.36
CA MET A 12 8.95 -8.53 -11.76
C MET A 12 7.50 -8.64 -12.30
N ARG A 13 6.86 -9.80 -12.17
CA ARG A 13 5.46 -10.02 -12.62
C ARG A 13 4.41 -9.36 -11.71
N GLY A 14 4.76 -9.06 -10.46
CA GLY A 14 3.91 -8.39 -9.48
C GLY A 14 4.14 -6.88 -9.43
N PRO A 15 3.34 -6.14 -8.66
CA PRO A 15 3.68 -4.75 -8.37
C PRO A 15 4.94 -4.72 -7.49
N PRO A 16 5.76 -3.65 -7.56
CA PRO A 16 6.98 -3.57 -6.76
C PRO A 16 6.64 -3.53 -5.27
N SER A 17 7.62 -3.86 -4.43
CA SER A 17 7.46 -3.76 -2.98
C SER A 17 7.07 -2.33 -2.57
N PRO A 18 6.10 -2.18 -1.66
CA PRO A 18 5.56 -0.88 -1.28
C PRO A 18 6.63 -0.02 -0.62
N VAL A 19 6.66 1.27 -0.95
CA VAL A 19 7.51 2.24 -0.25
C VAL A 19 6.78 2.71 0.99
N ILE A 20 7.31 2.37 2.16
CA ILE A 20 6.68 2.66 3.44
C ILE A 20 6.98 4.11 3.85
N PRO A 21 5.96 4.95 4.06
CA PRO A 21 6.14 6.32 4.51
C PRO A 21 6.71 6.34 5.94
N LYS A 22 7.66 7.23 6.19
CA LYS A 22 8.36 7.32 7.49
C LYS A 22 7.41 7.61 8.64
N GLU A 23 6.30 8.30 8.38
CA GLU A 23 5.32 8.74 9.37
C GLU A 23 4.53 7.57 9.97
N ILE A 24 4.36 6.48 9.22
CA ILE A 24 3.56 5.30 9.62
C ILE A 24 4.40 4.03 9.73
N ALA A 25 5.71 4.11 9.46
CA ALA A 25 6.59 2.96 9.33
C ALA A 25 6.63 2.08 10.59
N SER A 26 6.70 2.67 11.78
CA SER A 26 6.77 1.92 13.05
C SER A 26 5.55 1.04 13.28
N HIS A 27 4.35 1.54 12.99
CA HIS A 27 3.11 0.78 13.16
C HIS A 27 2.87 -0.21 12.02
N VAL A 28 3.19 0.15 10.78
CA VAL A 28 2.95 -0.71 9.61
C VAL A 28 3.84 -1.95 9.65
N LEU A 29 5.08 -1.82 10.11
CA LEU A 29 6.08 -2.89 10.13
C LEU A 29 6.04 -3.78 11.40
N GLU A 30 5.23 -3.41 12.39
CA GLU A 30 5.14 -4.14 13.65
C GLU A 30 4.70 -5.61 13.43
N ASP A 31 5.49 -6.58 13.88
CA ASP A 31 5.21 -8.02 13.71
C ASP A 31 5.07 -8.51 12.25
N VAL A 32 5.56 -7.75 11.26
CA VAL A 32 5.59 -8.20 9.86
C VAL A 32 6.81 -9.08 9.61
N GLU A 33 6.59 -10.27 9.03
CA GLU A 33 7.68 -11.14 8.56
C GLU A 33 8.40 -10.49 7.37
N LEU A 34 9.62 -9.98 7.58
CA LEU A 34 10.38 -9.26 6.55
C LEU A 34 11.05 -10.17 5.50
N CYS A 35 10.89 -11.48 5.64
CA CYS A 35 11.52 -12.52 4.82
C CYS A 35 13.06 -12.60 4.97
N ASP A 36 13.64 -12.03 6.02
CA ASP A 36 15.10 -11.94 6.20
C ASP A 36 15.82 -13.30 6.18
N GLY A 37 15.24 -14.31 6.83
CA GLY A 37 15.80 -15.66 6.86
C GLY A 37 15.79 -16.32 5.48
N ILE A 38 14.66 -16.21 4.77
CA ILE A 38 14.49 -16.76 3.42
C ILE A 38 15.41 -16.04 2.43
N LEU A 39 15.52 -14.71 2.54
CA LEU A 39 16.39 -13.90 1.71
C LEU A 39 17.87 -14.24 1.92
N LYS A 40 18.30 -14.47 3.17
CA LYS A 40 19.66 -14.95 3.46
C LYS A 40 19.95 -16.30 2.81
N ASN A 41 19.00 -17.24 2.84
CA ASN A 41 19.16 -18.54 2.20
C ASN A 41 19.27 -18.42 0.68
N LEU A 42 18.45 -17.56 0.07
CA LEU A 42 18.53 -17.26 -1.36
C LEU A 42 19.91 -16.70 -1.75
N PHE A 43 20.41 -15.71 -1.02
CA PHE A 43 21.73 -15.16 -1.27
C PHE A 43 22.84 -16.20 -1.10
N LEU A 44 22.76 -17.05 -0.08
CA LEU A 44 23.71 -18.12 0.15
C LEU A 44 23.71 -19.13 -1.02
N CYS A 45 22.52 -19.51 -1.51
CA CYS A 45 22.41 -20.39 -2.66
C CYS A 45 23.04 -19.77 -3.91
N LEU A 46 22.72 -18.51 -4.21
CA LEU A 46 23.26 -17.79 -5.36
C LEU A 46 24.79 -17.64 -5.28
N GLN A 47 25.33 -17.43 -4.07
CA GLN A 47 26.77 -17.34 -3.85
C GLN A 47 27.49 -18.69 -4.07
N ILE A 48 26.84 -19.82 -3.79
CA ILE A 48 27.45 -21.15 -3.94
C ILE A 48 27.33 -21.66 -5.39
N ASN A 49 26.20 -21.43 -6.04
CA ASN A 49 25.85 -22.10 -7.30
C ASN A 49 25.99 -21.21 -8.55
N ASP A 50 26.34 -19.92 -8.40
CA ASP A 50 26.60 -18.90 -9.43
C ASP A 50 25.51 -18.68 -10.51
N ILE A 51 24.49 -19.53 -10.60
CA ILE A 51 23.45 -19.52 -11.63
C ILE A 51 22.08 -19.84 -11.03
N GLU A 52 21.09 -19.04 -11.42
CA GLU A 52 19.69 -19.08 -10.97
C GLU A 52 18.96 -20.45 -11.03
N PRO A 53 19.24 -21.37 -12.00
CA PRO A 53 18.53 -22.65 -12.09
C PRO A 53 18.71 -23.56 -10.87
N PHE A 54 19.78 -23.40 -10.09
CA PHE A 54 20.04 -24.23 -8.90
C PHE A 54 19.37 -23.71 -7.64
N CYS A 55 18.86 -22.47 -7.65
CA CYS A 55 18.28 -21.81 -6.49
C CYS A 55 16.76 -21.58 -6.63
N GLN A 56 16.12 -22.36 -7.50
CA GLN A 56 14.69 -22.19 -7.82
C GLN A 56 13.80 -22.34 -6.58
N ASP A 57 14.13 -23.25 -5.67
CA ASP A 57 13.38 -23.44 -4.43
C ASP A 57 13.45 -22.19 -3.53
N GLU A 58 14.65 -21.66 -3.31
CA GLU A 58 14.83 -20.42 -2.54
C GLU A 58 14.16 -19.22 -3.21
N ILE A 59 14.18 -19.15 -4.54
CA ILE A 59 13.51 -18.10 -5.32
C ILE A 59 11.99 -18.18 -5.13
N VAL A 60 11.41 -19.37 -5.23
CA VAL A 60 9.97 -19.59 -5.02
C VAL A 60 9.58 -19.24 -3.59
N LEU A 61 10.34 -19.68 -2.59
CA LEU A 61 10.09 -19.39 -1.18
C LEU A 61 10.16 -17.88 -0.91
N TYR A 62 11.19 -17.21 -1.43
CA TYR A 62 11.34 -15.77 -1.25
C TYR A 62 10.18 -15.01 -1.90
N ARG A 63 9.81 -15.39 -3.13
CA ARG A 63 8.70 -14.79 -3.86
C ARG A 63 7.39 -14.91 -3.08
N GLN A 64 7.05 -16.10 -2.58
CA GLN A 64 5.84 -16.31 -1.80
C GLN A 64 5.81 -15.48 -0.52
N CYS A 65 6.95 -15.41 0.18
CA CYS A 65 7.07 -14.57 1.37
C CYS A 65 6.91 -13.08 1.04
N ALA A 66 7.61 -12.59 0.01
CA ALA A 66 7.55 -11.20 -0.42
C ALA A 66 6.13 -10.80 -0.86
N GLU A 67 5.43 -11.64 -1.62
CA GLU A 67 4.04 -11.41 -2.02
C GLU A 67 3.11 -11.29 -0.81
N LYS A 68 3.25 -12.20 0.18
CA LYS A 68 2.46 -12.18 1.42
C LYS A 68 2.76 -10.92 2.25
N ARG A 69 4.04 -10.62 2.45
CA ARG A 69 4.53 -9.44 3.20
C ARG A 69 4.01 -8.14 2.57
N ASP A 70 4.17 -8.00 1.25
CA ASP A 70 3.83 -6.77 0.54
C ASP A 70 2.31 -6.54 0.53
N LYS A 71 1.51 -7.62 0.45
CA LYS A 71 0.07 -7.56 0.62
C LYS A 71 -0.32 -7.05 2.01
N GLU A 72 0.26 -7.64 3.06
CA GLU A 72 -0.02 -7.26 4.44
C GLU A 72 0.37 -5.79 4.72
N ILE A 73 1.54 -5.35 4.24
CA ILE A 73 2.00 -3.97 4.36
C ILE A 73 1.01 -3.01 3.68
N ARG A 74 0.54 -3.30 2.46
CA ARG A 74 -0.43 -2.46 1.74
C ARG A 74 -1.75 -2.34 2.49
N GLU A 75 -2.27 -3.45 3.01
CA GLU A 75 -3.51 -3.45 3.81
C GLU A 75 -3.33 -2.62 5.09
N ARG A 76 -2.20 -2.77 5.80
CA ARG A 76 -1.90 -1.99 7.01
C ARG A 76 -1.74 -0.50 6.72
N MET A 77 -1.07 -0.12 5.63
CA MET A 77 -0.96 1.29 5.22
C MET A 77 -2.34 1.89 4.94
N GLN A 78 -3.19 1.21 4.18
CA GLN A 78 -4.55 1.68 3.88
C GLN A 78 -5.39 1.81 5.15
N ASN A 79 -5.33 0.81 6.04
CA ASN A 79 -6.02 0.83 7.32
C ASN A 79 -5.55 1.98 8.22
N SER A 80 -4.25 2.27 8.21
CA SER A 80 -3.70 3.41 8.95
C SER A 80 -4.27 4.73 8.42
N GLU A 81 -4.24 4.95 7.11
CA GLU A 81 -4.80 6.18 6.49
C GLU A 81 -6.30 6.33 6.75
N TYR A 82 -7.04 5.23 6.64
CA TYR A 82 -8.46 5.21 6.95
C TYR A 82 -8.74 5.61 8.41
N LYS A 83 -8.00 5.05 9.37
CA LYS A 83 -8.13 5.41 10.79
C LYS A 83 -7.76 6.88 11.02
N LEU A 84 -6.73 7.39 10.34
CA LEU A 84 -6.37 8.81 10.41
C LEU A 84 -7.52 9.67 9.87
N GLY A 85 -8.09 9.35 8.71
CA GLY A 85 -9.21 10.09 8.14
C GLY A 85 -10.44 10.10 9.05
N PHE A 86 -10.67 9.00 9.75
CA PHE A 86 -11.78 8.86 10.69
C PHE A 86 -11.59 9.63 12.01
N SER A 87 -10.38 9.69 12.55
CA SER A 87 -10.11 10.19 13.92
C SER A 87 -9.43 11.57 13.98
N MET A 88 -8.60 11.91 13.00
CA MET A 88 -7.84 13.17 12.94
C MET A 88 -8.78 14.38 12.79
N PRO A 89 -8.50 15.55 13.39
CA PRO A 89 -9.27 16.78 13.14
C PRO A 89 -9.42 17.08 11.64
N LEU A 90 -10.63 17.44 11.19
CA LEU A 90 -10.94 17.60 9.75
C LEU A 90 -9.99 18.55 9.01
N LYS A 91 -9.51 19.62 9.67
CA LYS A 91 -8.53 20.53 9.08
C LYS A 91 -7.22 19.82 8.75
N GLN A 92 -6.67 19.06 9.71
CA GLN A 92 -5.43 18.30 9.53
C GLN A 92 -5.62 17.15 8.53
N ALA A 93 -6.79 16.50 8.53
CA ALA A 93 -7.10 15.45 7.55
C ALA A 93 -7.14 16.01 6.12
N LYS A 94 -7.72 17.20 5.92
CA LYS A 94 -7.70 17.91 4.62
C LYS A 94 -6.29 18.32 4.22
N GLU A 95 -5.47 18.83 5.14
CA GLU A 95 -4.07 19.15 4.87
C GLU A 95 -3.30 17.89 4.41
N ARG A 96 -3.47 16.76 5.10
CA ARG A 96 -2.90 15.48 4.70
C ARG A 96 -3.39 15.01 3.33
N ALA A 97 -4.68 15.16 3.03
CA ALA A 97 -5.23 14.82 1.72
C ALA A 97 -4.58 15.68 0.61
N THR A 98 -4.39 16.98 0.85
CA THR A 98 -3.68 17.85 -0.10
C THR A 98 -2.21 17.47 -0.28
N GLN A 99 -1.54 17.04 0.79
CA GLN A 99 -0.17 16.52 0.71
C GLN A 99 -0.12 15.26 -0.17
N LEU A 100 -0.95 14.25 0.12
CA LEU A 100 -1.02 13.02 -0.68
C LEU A 100 -1.39 13.30 -2.14
N GLN A 101 -2.33 14.21 -2.40
CA GLN A 101 -2.67 14.63 -3.75
C GLN A 101 -1.46 15.24 -4.48
N SER A 102 -0.68 16.09 -3.80
CA SER A 102 0.52 16.67 -4.39
C SER A 102 1.58 15.60 -4.71
N GLU A 103 1.74 14.59 -3.85
CA GLU A 103 2.62 13.44 -4.08
C GLU A 103 2.16 12.62 -5.29
N VAL A 104 0.86 12.36 -5.44
CA VAL A 104 0.29 11.70 -6.63
C VAL A 104 0.63 12.48 -7.90
N THR A 105 0.39 13.80 -7.92
CA THR A 105 0.70 14.62 -9.10
C THR A 105 2.19 14.66 -9.43
N LEU A 106 3.06 14.60 -8.42
CA LEU A 106 4.51 14.51 -8.61
C LEU A 106 4.89 13.17 -9.24
N LEU A 107 4.33 12.07 -8.76
CA LEU A 107 4.57 10.72 -9.28
C LEU A 107 4.06 10.58 -10.72
N GLU A 108 2.90 11.15 -11.05
CA GLU A 108 2.38 11.20 -12.43
C GLU A 108 3.32 11.93 -13.37
N ARG A 109 3.85 13.09 -12.96
CA ARG A 109 4.86 13.84 -13.74
C ARG A 109 6.14 13.02 -13.95
N ARG A 110 6.62 12.35 -12.90
CA ARG A 110 7.79 11.45 -13.01
C ARG A 110 7.53 10.27 -13.94
N MET A 111 6.31 9.72 -13.93
CA MET A 111 5.91 8.64 -14.82
C MET A 111 5.94 9.07 -16.29
N ILE A 112 5.46 10.29 -16.59
CA ILE A 112 5.54 10.89 -17.94
C ILE A 112 7.01 11.05 -18.36
N LEU A 113 7.88 11.53 -17.48
CA LEU A 113 9.32 11.66 -17.81
C LEU A 113 9.97 10.28 -18.04
N ALA A 114 9.59 9.27 -17.27
CA ALA A 114 10.12 7.91 -17.40
C ALA A 114 9.59 7.15 -18.63
N SER A 115 8.54 7.64 -19.32
CA SER A 115 8.03 7.01 -20.54
C SER A 115 8.98 7.16 -21.73
N GLY A 116 9.86 8.16 -21.72
CA GLY A 116 10.87 8.37 -22.75
C GLY A 116 12.16 7.55 -22.55
N LEU A 117 12.28 6.79 -21.45
CA LEU A 117 13.47 5.99 -21.16
C LEU A 117 13.33 4.58 -21.71
N GLU A 118 14.23 4.18 -22.59
CA GLU A 118 14.25 2.85 -23.19
C GLU A 118 15.10 1.86 -22.39
N GLY A 119 14.97 0.57 -22.72
CA GLY A 119 15.75 -0.50 -22.09
C GLY A 119 15.30 -0.89 -20.67
N MET A 120 16.12 -1.72 -20.03
CA MET A 120 15.83 -2.34 -18.72
C MET A 120 15.74 -1.31 -17.59
N GLU A 121 16.57 -0.27 -17.61
CA GLU A 121 16.54 0.79 -16.60
C GLU A 121 15.25 1.61 -16.69
N GLY A 122 14.83 1.95 -17.91
CA GLY A 122 13.55 2.62 -18.15
C GLY A 122 12.36 1.78 -17.68
N PHE A 123 12.38 0.46 -17.93
CA PHE A 123 11.37 -0.45 -17.41
C PHE A 123 11.34 -0.46 -15.88
N ARG A 124 12.48 -0.67 -15.22
CA ARG A 124 12.56 -0.70 -13.74
C ARG A 124 12.06 0.60 -13.11
N GLN A 125 12.43 1.75 -13.70
CA GLN A 125 11.98 3.04 -13.20
C GLN A 125 10.46 3.21 -13.34
N ARG A 126 9.88 2.87 -14.50
CA ARG A 126 8.42 2.92 -14.70
C ARG A 126 7.69 1.96 -13.77
N TRP A 127 8.20 0.74 -13.61
CA TRP A 127 7.62 -0.26 -12.73
C TRP A 127 7.59 0.21 -11.27
N SER A 128 8.72 0.74 -10.77
CA SER A 128 8.79 1.34 -9.44
C SER A 128 7.84 2.52 -9.26
N LEU A 129 7.79 3.44 -10.23
CA LEU A 129 6.92 4.61 -10.18
C LEU A 129 5.43 4.22 -10.22
N HIS A 130 5.07 3.23 -11.02
CA HIS A 130 3.71 2.72 -11.10
C HIS A 130 3.22 2.20 -9.75
N GLY A 131 4.04 1.37 -9.06
CA GLY A 131 3.68 0.86 -7.74
C GLY A 131 3.56 1.97 -6.69
N GLN A 132 4.50 2.92 -6.65
CA GLN A 132 4.43 4.07 -5.75
C GLN A 132 3.17 4.91 -5.98
N LEU A 133 2.82 5.14 -7.25
CA LEU A 133 1.64 5.91 -7.63
C LEU A 133 0.36 5.19 -7.20
N GLU A 134 0.25 3.90 -7.46
CA GLU A 134 -0.90 3.09 -7.06
C GLU A 134 -1.07 3.06 -5.52
N ASP A 135 0.02 2.82 -4.78
CA ASP A 135 -0.02 2.77 -3.32
C ASP A 135 -0.39 4.14 -2.73
N THR A 136 0.13 5.24 -3.29
CA THR A 136 -0.18 6.60 -2.83
C THR A 136 -1.64 6.97 -3.13
N ARG A 137 -2.19 6.57 -4.29
CA ARG A 137 -3.61 6.76 -4.61
C ARG A 137 -4.51 5.98 -3.64
N LYS A 138 -4.22 4.71 -3.40
CA LYS A 138 -5.00 3.89 -2.43
C LYS A 138 -4.96 4.45 -1.02
N ARG A 139 -3.83 5.02 -0.60
CA ARG A 139 -3.69 5.74 0.67
C ARG A 139 -4.59 6.98 0.74
N LEU A 140 -4.62 7.79 -0.32
CA LEU A 140 -5.50 8.95 -0.43
C LEU A 140 -6.99 8.54 -0.41
N GLU A 141 -7.36 7.51 -1.16
CA GLU A 141 -8.73 6.96 -1.18
C GLU A 141 -9.15 6.48 0.22
N ALA A 142 -8.29 5.74 0.92
CA ALA A 142 -8.55 5.27 2.27
C ALA A 142 -8.74 6.42 3.26
N LEU A 143 -7.90 7.47 3.18
CA LEU A 143 -8.02 8.68 4.00
C LEU A 143 -9.37 9.37 3.78
N ASN A 144 -9.73 9.63 2.52
CA ASN A 144 -11.00 10.27 2.16
C ASN A 144 -12.20 9.45 2.63
N HIS A 145 -12.15 8.12 2.45
CA HIS A 145 -13.20 7.22 2.91
C HIS A 145 -13.36 7.26 4.45
N GLY A 146 -12.25 7.36 5.19
CA GLY A 146 -12.27 7.57 6.64
C GLY A 146 -12.97 8.87 7.05
N MET A 147 -12.69 9.96 6.33
CA MET A 147 -13.31 11.27 6.55
C MET A 147 -14.82 11.24 6.27
N GLU A 148 -15.23 10.68 5.14
CA GLU A 148 -16.65 10.56 4.75
C GLU A 148 -17.46 9.74 5.78
N LYS A 149 -16.91 8.62 6.25
CA LYS A 149 -17.59 7.80 7.26
C LYS A 149 -17.81 8.55 8.57
N ARG A 150 -16.84 9.38 8.98
CA ARG A 150 -16.99 10.24 10.16
C ARG A 150 -18.13 11.24 9.98
N GLU A 151 -18.20 11.91 8.84
CA GLU A 151 -19.26 12.90 8.53
C GLU A 151 -20.67 12.27 8.58
N ASN A 152 -20.80 11.05 8.05
CA ASN A 152 -22.04 10.28 8.09
C ASN A 152 -22.45 9.87 9.52
N GLN A 153 -21.49 9.62 10.42
CA GLN A 153 -21.80 9.32 11.82
C GLN A 153 -22.22 10.57 12.60
N SER A 154 -21.57 11.72 12.36
CA SER A 154 -21.97 12.98 13.00
C SER A 154 -23.39 13.40 12.61
N SER A 155 -23.76 13.28 11.33
CA SER A 155 -25.12 13.63 10.85
C SER A 155 -26.20 12.68 11.37
N THR A 156 -25.85 11.40 11.59
CA THR A 156 -26.77 10.40 12.19
C THR A 156 -26.96 10.61 13.69
N ALA A 157 -25.89 11.01 14.41
CA ALA A 157 -25.93 11.33 15.83
C ALA A 157 -26.69 12.63 16.13
N GLU A 158 -26.68 13.61 15.22
CA GLU A 158 -27.53 14.80 15.31
C GLU A 158 -29.01 14.48 15.06
N ARG A 159 -29.33 13.54 14.15
CA ARG A 159 -30.71 13.08 13.90
C ARG A 159 -31.36 12.33 15.06
N THR A 160 -30.58 11.72 15.95
CA THR A 160 -31.09 10.94 17.10
C THR A 160 -31.30 11.78 18.37
N LYS A 161 -30.96 13.07 18.37
CA LYS A 161 -31.18 14.01 19.49
C LYS A 161 -32.47 14.84 19.39
N SER A 162 -33.49 14.36 18.67
CA SER A 162 -34.85 14.95 18.72
C SER A 162 -35.68 14.27 19.82
N PRO A 163 -36.18 15.00 20.83
CA PRO A 163 -36.69 14.39 22.05
C PRO A 163 -38.12 13.85 21.89
N ALA A 164 -38.40 12.75 22.59
CA ALA A 164 -39.74 12.27 22.86
C ALA A 164 -40.59 13.38 23.51
N GLY A 165 -41.64 13.82 22.80
CA GLY A 165 -42.67 14.69 23.31
C GLY A 165 -44.05 14.11 22.97
N LYS A 166 -44.54 13.24 23.83
CA LYS A 166 -45.94 12.77 23.81
C LYS A 166 -46.89 13.96 23.91
N LYS A 167 -47.94 14.00 23.08
CA LYS A 167 -49.24 14.57 23.46
C LYS A 167 -50.37 13.85 22.72
N TRP A 168 -50.98 12.91 23.42
CA TRP A 168 -52.43 12.68 23.29
C TRP A 168 -53.13 13.88 23.94
N PHE A 169 -54.19 14.40 23.32
CA PHE A 169 -55.55 14.46 23.88
C PHE A 169 -56.50 15.14 22.88
N PHE A 170 -57.68 14.53 22.76
CA PHE A 170 -58.89 15.03 22.12
C PHE A 170 -59.43 16.26 22.87
N TRP A 171 -59.79 17.33 22.15
CA TRP A 171 -61.12 17.97 22.04
C TRP A 171 -60.97 19.31 21.31
#